data_AF-A0A2M8KD90-F1
#
_entry.id   AF-A0A2M8KD90-F1
#
_cell.length_a   1.000
_cell.length_b   1.000
_cell.length_c   1.000
_cell.angle_alpha   90.00
_cell.angle_beta   90.00
_cell.angle_gamma   90.00
#
_symmetry.space_group_name_H-M   'P 1'
#
loop_
_entity.id
_entity.type
_entity.pdbx_description
1 polymer ?
#
loop_
_entity_poly.entity_id
_entity_poly.type
_entity_poly.pdbx_seq_one_letter_code
_entity_poly.pdbx_strand_id
1 'polypeptide(L)'
;MVLLFHATFGAIWGVFIHNVYFAFILGFATHYLLDKLPHWEYDVKDLKKFTFKGIFTDLSKLILDFTLGIVLVLFFNNHPDSLKYTIAGAAGGLAPDFFLFVSLLLIAIKSNGPFGKSAKIFYSHHLNNHFNITKKTPIWIGALSCAVVLVSSLLILRLL
;
A
#
# COMPACT_ATOMS: atom_id res chain seq x y z
N MET A 1 5.18 2.60 -5.15
CA MET A 1 3.98 2.03 -4.53
C MET A 1 3.85 0.61 -5.02
N VAL A 2 3.92 -0.37 -4.12
CA VAL A 2 3.59 -1.77 -4.40
C VAL A 2 2.48 -2.16 -3.43
N LEU A 3 1.23 -1.89 -3.85
CA LEU A 3 0.01 -2.06 -3.06
C LEU A 3 -0.16 -3.51 -2.58
N LEU A 4 0.17 -4.47 -3.43
CA LEU A 4 0.09 -5.89 -3.10
C LEU A 4 0.90 -6.26 -1.87
N PHE A 5 2.09 -5.68 -1.74
CA PHE A 5 3.00 -5.94 -0.62
C PHE A 5 2.45 -5.33 0.68
N HIS A 6 1.88 -4.13 0.64
CA HIS A 6 1.24 -3.52 1.81
C HIS A 6 -0.07 -4.22 2.20
N ALA A 7 -0.88 -4.63 1.23
CA ALA A 7 -2.13 -5.34 1.46
C ALA A 7 -1.89 -6.69 2.14
N THR A 8 -0.98 -7.49 1.58
CA THR A 8 -0.70 -8.85 2.09
C THR A 8 -0.08 -8.82 3.47
N PHE A 9 0.84 -7.90 3.76
CA PHE A 9 1.43 -7.78 5.09
C PHE A 9 0.45 -7.21 6.12
N GLY A 10 -0.36 -6.22 5.72
CA GLY A 10 -1.43 -5.69 6.57
C GLY A 10 -2.44 -6.77 6.95
N ALA A 11 -2.79 -7.65 6.01
CA ALA A 11 -3.73 -8.75 6.20
C ALA A 11 -3.31 -9.72 7.32
N ILE A 12 -2.01 -9.97 7.49
CA ILE A 12 -1.47 -10.85 8.54
C ILE A 12 -1.91 -10.41 9.94
N TRP A 13 -1.94 -9.09 10.20
CA TRP A 13 -2.35 -8.57 11.50
C TRP A 13 -3.82 -8.87 11.82
N GLY A 14 -4.65 -9.00 10.78
CA GLY A 14 -6.03 -9.44 10.90
C GLY A 14 -6.14 -10.84 11.48
N VAL A 15 -5.34 -11.76 10.96
CA VAL A 15 -5.28 -13.16 11.42
C VAL A 15 -4.82 -13.26 12.87
N PHE A 16 -3.86 -12.44 13.31
CA PHE A 16 -3.36 -12.52 14.69
C PHE A 16 -4.31 -11.89 15.73
N ILE A 17 -4.89 -10.74 15.43
CA ILE A 17 -5.49 -9.86 16.45
C ILE A 17 -6.99 -10.09 16.63
N HIS A 18 -7.67 -10.68 15.63
CA HIS A 18 -9.11 -10.97 15.68
C HIS A 18 -9.99 -9.78 16.13
N ASN A 19 -9.55 -8.56 15.83
CA ASN A 19 -10.27 -7.32 16.10
C ASN A 19 -10.10 -6.36 14.93
N VAL A 20 -11.22 -5.90 14.36
CA VAL A 20 -11.24 -5.08 13.14
C VAL A 20 -10.46 -3.78 13.31
N TYR A 21 -10.63 -3.09 14.44
CA TYR A 21 -10.00 -1.79 14.66
C TYR A 21 -8.49 -1.93 14.84
N PHE A 22 -8.05 -2.87 15.66
CA PHE A 22 -6.62 -3.08 15.88
C PHE A 22 -5.94 -3.66 14.64
N ALA A 23 -6.60 -4.56 13.89
CA ALA A 23 -6.08 -5.04 12.61
C ALA A 23 -5.85 -3.90 11.62
N PHE A 24 -6.83 -3.00 11.48
CA PHE A 24 -6.69 -1.81 10.64
C PHE A 24 -5.56 -0.89 11.11
N ILE A 25 -5.50 -0.56 12.41
CA ILE A 25 -4.46 0.32 12.96
C ILE A 25 -3.06 -0.27 12.77
N LEU A 26 -2.89 -1.58 12.99
CA LEU A 26 -1.61 -2.24 12.80
C LEU A 26 -1.24 -2.36 11.32
N GLY A 27 -2.20 -2.66 10.45
CA GLY A 27 -1.99 -2.60 8.99
C GLY A 27 -1.51 -1.21 8.56
N PHE A 28 -2.17 -0.16 9.05
CA PHE A 28 -1.81 1.23 8.78
C PHE A 28 -0.41 1.58 9.30
N ALA A 29 -0.08 1.19 10.53
CA ALA A 29 1.23 1.45 11.12
C ALA A 29 2.34 0.70 10.38
N THR A 30 2.08 -0.56 10.00
CA THR A 30 3.07 -1.41 9.34
C THR A 30 3.33 -1.02 7.89
N HIS A 31 2.41 -0.32 7.22
CA HIS A 31 2.70 0.34 5.93
C HIS A 31 3.98 1.20 6.02
N TYR A 32 4.04 2.14 6.97
CA TYR A 32 5.21 3.00 7.14
C TYR A 32 6.47 2.27 7.62
N LEU A 33 6.33 1.10 8.25
CA LEU A 33 7.47 0.25 8.58
C LEU A 33 8.02 -0.41 7.31
N LEU A 34 7.14 -0.87 6.44
CA LEU A 34 7.50 -1.48 5.17
C LEU A 34 8.12 -0.49 4.20
N ASP A 35 7.67 0.76 4.16
CA ASP A 35 8.30 1.83 3.38
C ASP A 35 9.75 2.11 3.80
N LYS A 36 10.10 1.77 5.05
CA LYS A 36 11.47 1.92 5.57
C LYS A 36 12.38 0.77 5.16
N LEU A 37 11.83 -0.34 4.68
CA LEU A 37 12.64 -1.44 4.17
C LEU A 37 13.16 -1.06 2.77
N PRO A 38 14.34 -1.57 2.37
CA PRO A 38 14.75 -1.51 0.98
C PRO A 38 13.68 -2.20 0.13
N HIS A 39 13.00 -1.49 -0.76
CA HIS A 39 11.93 -2.05 -1.59
C HIS A 39 12.00 -1.48 -3.01
N TRP A 40 11.51 -2.25 -3.98
CA TRP A 40 11.41 -1.81 -5.37
C TRP A 40 10.02 -1.27 -5.66
N GLU A 41 9.93 -0.25 -6.48
CA GLU A 41 8.66 0.35 -6.89
C GLU A 41 8.66 0.65 -8.39
N TYR A 42 7.53 0.42 -9.04
CA TYR A 42 7.29 1.00 -10.36
C TYR A 42 6.92 2.48 -10.23
N ASP A 43 7.36 3.29 -11.19
CA ASP A 43 7.06 4.72 -11.19
C ASP A 43 5.69 5.00 -11.83
N VAL A 44 5.01 6.00 -11.28
CA VAL A 44 3.70 6.51 -11.71
C VAL A 44 3.82 7.99 -12.12
N LYS A 45 4.74 8.26 -13.06
CA LYS A 45 5.14 9.61 -13.47
C LYS A 45 3.99 10.40 -14.06
N ASP A 46 3.17 9.74 -14.88
CA ASP A 46 2.11 10.39 -15.64
C ASP A 46 0.90 10.67 -14.74
N LEU A 47 0.69 9.84 -13.71
CA LEU A 47 -0.28 10.09 -12.65
C LEU A 47 0.13 11.31 -11.80
N LYS A 48 1.41 11.40 -11.39
CA LYS A 48 1.93 12.55 -10.61
C LYS A 48 1.81 13.88 -11.36
N LYS A 49 1.94 13.85 -12.69
CA LYS A 49 1.87 15.04 -13.56
C LYS A 49 0.49 15.27 -14.16
N PHE A 50 -0.47 14.38 -13.92
CA PHE A 50 -1.80 14.40 -14.55
C PHE A 50 -1.75 14.54 -16.08
N THR A 51 -0.87 13.78 -16.74
CA THR A 51 -0.73 13.80 -18.19
C THR A 51 -1.62 12.77 -18.86
N PHE A 52 -2.51 13.22 -19.76
CA PHE A 52 -3.51 12.37 -20.43
C PHE A 52 -2.94 11.14 -21.15
N LYS A 53 -1.76 11.26 -21.77
CA LYS A 53 -1.20 10.21 -22.63
C LYS A 53 -0.77 8.94 -21.87
N GLY A 54 -0.45 9.05 -20.57
CA GLY A 54 0.08 7.94 -19.78
C GLY A 54 -0.65 7.66 -18.47
N ILE A 55 -1.62 8.51 -18.09
CA ILE A 55 -2.37 8.33 -16.84
C ILE A 55 -3.11 6.99 -16.79
N PHE A 56 -3.64 6.52 -17.92
CA PHE A 56 -4.32 5.21 -18.01
C PHE A 56 -3.34 4.04 -17.83
N THR A 57 -2.13 4.17 -18.35
CA THR A 57 -1.09 3.16 -18.15
C THR A 57 -0.70 3.06 -16.68
N ASP A 58 -0.45 4.19 -16.02
CA ASP A 58 -0.12 4.19 -14.59
C ASP A 58 -1.28 3.74 -13.72
N LEU A 59 -2.52 4.13 -14.06
CA LEU A 59 -3.72 3.69 -13.35
C LEU A 59 -3.94 2.18 -13.53
N SER A 60 -3.72 1.62 -14.72
CA SER A 60 -3.85 0.18 -14.94
C SER A 60 -2.84 -0.63 -14.13
N LYS A 61 -1.58 -0.18 -14.01
CA LYS A 61 -0.60 -0.82 -13.10
C LYS A 61 -1.09 -0.82 -11.66
N LEU A 62 -1.57 0.33 -11.17
CA LEU A 62 -2.11 0.48 -9.82
C LEU A 62 -3.30 -0.44 -9.56
N ILE A 63 -4.26 -0.48 -10.50
CA ILE A 63 -5.46 -1.32 -10.40
C ILE A 63 -5.07 -2.80 -10.43
N LEU A 64 -4.16 -3.21 -11.32
CA LEU A 64 -3.69 -4.59 -11.40
C LEU A 64 -2.98 -5.01 -10.11
N ASP A 65 -2.09 -4.17 -9.58
CA ASP A 65 -1.37 -4.44 -8.34
C ASP A 65 -2.30 -4.51 -7.12
N PHE A 66 -3.23 -3.55 -6.99
CA PHE A 66 -4.30 -3.59 -5.99
C PHE A 66 -5.13 -4.88 -6.09
N THR A 67 -5.61 -5.18 -7.29
CA THR A 67 -6.49 -6.34 -7.52
C THR A 67 -5.76 -7.63 -7.21
N LEU A 68 -4.51 -7.76 -7.64
CA LEU A 68 -3.69 -8.93 -7.36
C LEU A 68 -3.45 -9.07 -5.85
N GLY A 69 -3.16 -7.98 -5.14
CA GLY A 69 -3.02 -7.99 -3.68
C GLY A 69 -4.27 -8.51 -2.97
N ILE A 70 -5.44 -7.99 -3.34
CA ILE A 70 -6.72 -8.43 -2.75
C ILE A 70 -7.02 -9.90 -3.11
N VAL A 71 -6.83 -10.30 -4.37
CA VAL A 71 -7.03 -11.69 -4.81
C VAL A 71 -6.12 -12.64 -4.03
N LEU A 72 -4.85 -12.29 -3.84
CA LEU A 72 -3.92 -13.12 -3.07
C LEU A 72 -4.31 -13.20 -1.59
N VAL A 73 -4.71 -12.08 -0.97
CA VAL A 73 -5.21 -12.09 0.42
C VAL A 73 -6.41 -13.03 0.55
N LEU A 74 -7.39 -12.93 -0.36
CA LEU A 74 -8.59 -13.78 -0.33
C LEU A 74 -8.28 -15.25 -0.62
N PHE A 75 -7.38 -15.52 -1.56
CA PHE A 75 -7.03 -16.88 -1.98
C PHE A 75 -6.20 -17.61 -0.92
N PHE A 76 -5.26 -16.91 -0.27
CA PHE A 76 -4.38 -17.53 0.73
C PHE A 76 -5.01 -17.58 2.12
N ASN A 77 -5.98 -16.71 2.45
CA ASN A 77 -6.71 -16.75 3.72
C ASN A 77 -7.53 -18.04 3.86
N ASN A 78 -6.97 -19.03 4.55
CA ASN A 78 -7.60 -20.36 4.69
C ASN A 78 -8.59 -20.45 5.87
N HIS A 79 -8.85 -19.32 6.53
CA HIS A 79 -9.62 -19.23 7.76
C HIS A 79 -10.82 -18.30 7.54
N PRO A 80 -12.01 -18.84 7.18
CA PRO A 80 -13.19 -18.02 6.88
C PRO A 80 -13.61 -17.12 8.06
N ASP A 81 -13.44 -17.60 9.30
CA ASP A 81 -13.81 -16.88 10.51
C ASP A 81 -12.95 -15.62 10.75
N SER A 82 -11.71 -15.61 10.23
CA SER A 82 -10.79 -14.47 10.35
C SER A 82 -10.92 -13.47 9.21
N LEU A 83 -11.66 -13.80 8.14
CA LEU A 83 -11.71 -13.02 6.88
C LEU A 83 -11.99 -11.53 7.09
N LYS A 84 -12.94 -11.18 7.96
CA LYS A 84 -13.27 -9.78 8.25
C LYS A 84 -12.12 -9.01 8.90
N TYR A 85 -11.32 -9.67 9.73
CA TYR A 85 -10.14 -9.08 10.36
C TYR A 85 -9.00 -8.98 9.35
N THR A 86 -8.79 -10.02 8.55
CA THR A 86 -7.82 -10.06 7.45
C THR A 86 -8.05 -8.91 6.46
N ILE A 87 -9.30 -8.69 6.05
CA ILE A 87 -9.69 -7.57 5.18
C ILE A 87 -9.45 -6.23 5.88
N ALA A 88 -9.75 -6.10 7.16
CA ALA A 88 -9.51 -4.87 7.92
C ALA A 88 -8.02 -4.51 7.98
N GLY A 89 -7.16 -5.52 8.20
CA GLY A 89 -5.71 -5.37 8.17
C GLY A 89 -5.18 -4.96 6.79
N ALA A 90 -5.66 -5.62 5.72
CA ALA A 90 -5.32 -5.27 4.34
C ALA A 90 -5.75 -3.83 4.00
N ALA A 91 -6.96 -3.44 4.40
CA ALA A 91 -7.47 -2.08 4.23
C ALA A 91 -6.61 -1.06 4.99
N GLY A 92 -6.17 -1.38 6.20
CA GLY A 92 -5.22 -0.58 6.96
C GLY A 92 -3.91 -0.38 6.22
N GLY A 93 -3.31 -1.46 5.69
CA GLY A 93 -2.06 -1.41 4.92
C GLY A 93 -2.16 -0.61 3.62
N LEU A 94 -3.34 -0.56 3.00
CA LEU A 94 -3.60 0.18 1.76
C LEU A 94 -4.02 1.64 1.98
N ALA A 95 -4.47 2.00 3.19
CA ALA A 95 -5.05 3.31 3.46
C ALA A 95 -4.07 4.49 3.24
N PRO A 96 -2.78 4.43 3.64
CA PRO A 96 -1.84 5.52 3.36
C PRO A 96 -1.71 5.85 1.87
N ASP A 97 -1.60 4.82 1.03
CA ASP A 97 -1.51 4.95 -0.42
C ASP A 97 -2.80 5.48 -1.05
N PHE A 98 -3.95 5.03 -0.55
CA PHE A 98 -5.24 5.59 -0.94
C PHE A 98 -5.34 7.08 -0.60
N PHE A 99 -4.92 7.49 0.60
CA PHE A 99 -4.88 8.90 0.99
C PHE A 99 -3.88 9.70 0.18
N LEU A 100 -2.77 9.10 -0.27
CA LEU A 100 -1.84 9.74 -1.20
C LEU A 100 -2.53 10.02 -2.53
N PHE A 101 -3.24 9.03 -3.09
CA PHE A 101 -3.99 9.17 -4.32
C PHE A 101 -5.06 10.26 -4.23
N VAL A 102 -5.86 10.26 -3.15
CA VAL A 102 -6.86 11.32 -2.89
C VAL A 102 -6.18 12.68 -2.78
N SER A 103 -5.03 12.77 -2.11
CA SER A 103 -4.28 14.01 -1.97
C SER A 103 -3.81 14.54 -3.33
N LEU A 104 -3.32 13.67 -4.21
CA LEU A 104 -2.95 14.00 -5.58
C LEU A 104 -4.13 14.57 -6.36
N LEU A 105 -5.32 13.95 -6.26
CA LEU A 105 -6.53 14.43 -6.93
C LEU A 105 -6.97 15.81 -6.42
N LEU A 106 -6.97 16.02 -5.10
CA LEU A 106 -7.32 17.30 -4.49
C LEU A 106 -6.36 18.43 -4.89
N ILE A 107 -5.06 18.12 -5.01
CA ILE A 107 -4.05 19.05 -5.49
C ILE A 107 -4.27 19.36 -6.98
N ALA A 108 -4.57 18.36 -7.80
CA ALA A 108 -4.80 18.52 -9.23
C ALA A 108 -6.00 19.41 -9.56
N ILE A 109 -7.10 19.28 -8.80
CA ILE A 109 -8.27 20.16 -8.93
C ILE A 109 -8.06 21.54 -8.27
N LYS A 110 -6.85 21.84 -7.81
CA LYS A 110 -6.47 23.11 -7.15
C LYS A 110 -7.34 23.45 -5.94
N SER A 111 -7.73 22.44 -5.15
CA SER A 111 -8.51 22.66 -3.94
C SER A 111 -7.71 23.49 -2.92
N ASN A 112 -8.26 24.64 -2.51
CA ASN A 112 -7.63 25.57 -1.56
C ASN A 112 -8.32 25.59 -0.19
N GLY A 113 -9.38 24.80 -0.01
CA GLY A 113 -10.08 24.64 1.28
C GLY A 113 -9.27 23.87 2.33
N PRO A 114 -9.85 23.63 3.52
CA PRO A 114 -9.16 22.91 4.60
C PRO A 114 -8.67 21.53 4.14
N PHE A 115 -9.49 20.78 3.39
CA PHE A 115 -9.10 19.49 2.82
C PHE A 115 -7.92 19.58 1.85
N GLY A 116 -7.86 20.63 1.01
CA GLY A 116 -6.74 20.86 0.10
C GLY A 116 -5.43 21.20 0.83
N LYS A 117 -5.51 21.92 1.96
CA LYS A 117 -4.35 22.16 2.83
C LYS A 117 -3.87 20.86 3.48
N SER A 118 -4.79 20.08 4.07
CA SER A 118 -4.46 18.78 4.67
C SER A 118 -3.86 17.81 3.64
N ALA A 119 -4.39 17.76 2.42
CA ALA A 119 -3.85 16.97 1.32
C ALA A 119 -2.39 17.34 0.99
N LYS A 120 -2.06 18.63 0.93
CA LYS A 120 -0.67 19.09 0.69
C LYS A 120 0.28 18.68 1.80
N ILE A 121 -0.16 18.73 3.06
CA ILE A 121 0.62 18.30 4.22
C ILE A 121 0.83 16.78 4.20
N PHE A 122 -0.23 16.01 3.96
CA PHE A 122 -0.14 14.56 3.86
C PHE A 122 0.78 14.13 2.71
N TYR A 123 0.59 14.73 1.53
CA TYR A 123 1.42 14.49 0.35
C TYR A 123 2.91 14.73 0.64
N SER A 124 3.26 15.87 1.26
CA SER A 124 4.66 16.17 1.56
C SER A 124 5.25 15.21 2.60
N HIS A 125 4.50 14.88 3.65
CA HIS A 125 4.95 13.93 4.67
C HIS A 125 5.17 12.53 4.09
N HIS A 126 4.21 12.03 3.34
CA HIS A 126 4.28 10.70 2.74
C HIS A 126 5.43 10.61 1.72
N LEU A 127 5.63 11.62 0.85
CA LEU A 127 6.77 11.65 -0.08
C LEU A 127 8.13 11.61 0.64
N ASN A 128 8.27 12.34 1.74
CA ASN A 128 9.54 12.39 2.48
C ASN A 128 9.92 11.04 3.10
N ASN A 129 8.92 10.25 3.48
CA ASN A 129 9.12 8.91 4.02
C ASN A 129 9.40 7.88 2.91
N HIS A 130 8.69 7.96 1.77
CA HIS A 130 8.78 6.97 0.69
C HIS A 130 10.05 7.07 -0.18
N PHE A 131 10.51 8.28 -0.53
CA PHE A 131 11.46 8.46 -1.64
C PHE A 131 12.94 8.50 -1.24
N ASN A 132 13.25 8.51 0.05
CA ASN A 132 14.64 8.61 0.50
C ASN A 132 15.40 7.27 0.48
N ILE A 133 14.68 6.15 0.62
CA ILE A 133 15.29 4.80 0.73
C ILE A 133 15.34 4.09 -0.63
N THR A 134 14.29 4.25 -1.44
CA THR A 134 14.18 3.68 -2.80
C THR A 134 15.27 4.17 -3.75
N LYS A 135 15.70 5.44 -3.63
CA LYS A 135 16.75 6.02 -4.51
C LYS A 135 18.16 5.48 -4.26
N LYS A 136 18.44 4.91 -3.08
CA LYS A 136 19.79 4.46 -2.69
C LYS A 136 19.97 2.95 -2.78
N THR A 137 18.88 2.21 -2.97
CA THR A 137 18.89 0.75 -2.89
C THR A 137 19.05 0.15 -4.30
N PRO A 138 20.00 -0.78 -4.52
CA PRO A 138 20.04 -1.59 -5.73
C PRO A 138 18.72 -2.32 -5.98
N ILE A 139 18.23 -2.31 -7.24
CA ILE A 139 16.93 -2.87 -7.62
C ILE A 139 16.75 -4.32 -7.12
N TRP A 140 17.79 -5.15 -7.20
CA TRP A 140 17.73 -6.55 -6.79
C TRP A 140 17.55 -6.72 -5.27
N ILE A 141 18.09 -5.81 -4.44
CA ILE A 141 17.86 -5.82 -2.99
C ILE A 141 16.41 -5.46 -2.69
N GLY A 142 15.90 -4.42 -3.36
CA GLY A 142 14.50 -4.02 -3.22
C GLY A 142 13.53 -5.13 -3.65
N ALA A 143 13.78 -5.76 -4.79
CA ALA A 143 12.96 -6.86 -5.30
C ALA A 143 13.01 -8.09 -4.37
N LEU A 144 14.19 -8.44 -3.84
CA LEU A 144 14.35 -9.54 -2.90
C LEU A 144 13.58 -9.30 -1.60
N SER A 145 13.67 -8.09 -1.04
CA SER A 145 12.94 -7.69 0.16
C SER A 145 11.42 -7.77 -0.04
N CYS A 146 10.92 -7.22 -1.16
CA CYS A 146 9.50 -7.35 -1.53
C CYS A 146 9.08 -8.83 -1.62
N ALA A 147 9.89 -9.68 -2.26
CA ALA A 147 9.60 -11.10 -2.41
C ALA A 147 9.58 -11.84 -1.05
N VAL A 148 10.54 -11.57 -0.16
CA VAL A 148 10.60 -12.19 1.17
C VAL A 148 9.37 -11.84 2.00
N VAL A 149 8.99 -10.56 2.06
CA VAL A 149 7.80 -10.13 2.80
C VAL A 149 6.54 -10.70 2.17
N LEU A 150 6.41 -10.67 0.84
CA LEU A 150 5.24 -11.22 0.16
C LEU A 150 5.09 -12.72 0.44
N VAL A 151 6.14 -13.51 0.20
CA VAL A 151 6.09 -14.97 0.39
C VAL A 151 5.81 -15.32 1.85
N SER A 152 6.49 -14.67 2.80
CA SER A 152 6.23 -14.89 4.23
C SER A 152 4.81 -14.50 4.62
N SER A 153 4.27 -13.41 4.08
CA SER A 153 2.88 -12.99 4.29
C SER A 153 1.88 -14.04 3.82
N LEU A 154 2.05 -14.54 2.58
CA LEU A 154 1.16 -15.53 2.00
C LEU A 154 1.25 -16.88 2.73
N LEU A 155 2.45 -17.27 3.17
CA LEU A 155 2.63 -18.47 3.99
C LEU A 155 1.91 -18.33 5.33
N ILE A 156 2.04 -17.18 5.99
CA ILE A 156 1.35 -16.93 7.26
C ILE A 156 -0.17 -16.97 7.07
N LEU A 157 -0.72 -16.26 6.07
CA LEU A 157 -2.16 -16.26 5.77
C LEU A 157 -2.73 -17.65 5.46
N ARG A 158 -1.88 -18.56 4.96
CA ARG A 158 -2.27 -19.93 4.62
C ARG A 158 -2.23 -20.89 5.80
N LEU A 159 -1.29 -20.67 6.72
CA LEU A 159 -1.00 -21.58 7.82
C LEU A 159 -1.74 -21.21 9.11
N LEU A 160 -2.07 -19.93 9.29
CA LEU A 160 -2.72 -19.36 10.47
C LEU A 160 -4.07 -18.73 10.11
#